data_AF-A0A165BB98-F1
#
_entry.id   AF-A0A165BB98-F1
#
_cell.length_a   1.000
_cell.length_b   1.000
_cell.length_c   1.000
_cell.angle_alpha   90.00
_cell.angle_beta   90.00
_cell.angle_gamma   90.00
#
_symmetry.space_group_name_H-M   'P 1'
#
loop_
_entity.id
_entity.type
_entity.pdbx_description
1 polymer ?
#
loop_
_entity_poly.entity_id
_entity_poly.type
_entity_poly.pdbx_seq_one_letter_code
_entity_poly.pdbx_strand_id
1 'polypeptide(L)'
;MFSVAKPFFRQAIRSGAATAAPAAQHRLLSSLRGCASKTSVHTRQEGARISYRRWASSTTAHSTTTDPAEAEALQCLEEGTQKLEDGDVQAAKALYQRSVEIKRTASSLFNLGVTHYHLKEYDDAIAVWKESIALQPSSTDAHMNIASAYIISPVSRPDLALHHLSVAASLAPDDAEIAFNLAAVLESCGRLEEALKYYKRSKTYGVERADVHIRNVSAKILGQKMKAAEEELAKEQKESKSDS
;
A
#
# COMPACT_ATOMS: atom_id res chain seq x y z
N MET A 1 9.15 -13.85 22.59
CA MET A 1 9.95 -13.39 21.44
C MET A 1 9.04 -13.31 20.24
N PHE A 2 8.59 -12.11 19.89
CA PHE A 2 7.75 -11.89 18.71
C PHE A 2 8.56 -12.27 17.47
N SER A 3 8.13 -13.30 16.76
CA SER A 3 8.70 -13.66 15.46
C SER A 3 8.39 -12.53 14.50
N VAL A 4 9.40 -11.69 14.23
CA VAL A 4 9.34 -10.59 13.28
C VAL A 4 8.95 -11.19 11.93
N ALA A 5 7.72 -10.92 11.51
CA ALA A 5 7.25 -11.28 10.18
C ALA A 5 8.25 -10.71 9.17
N LYS A 6 8.73 -11.59 8.27
CA LYS A 6 9.63 -11.22 7.18
C LYS A 6 9.05 -9.99 6.45
N PRO A 7 9.87 -8.99 6.09
CA PRO A 7 9.38 -7.81 5.41
C PRO A 7 8.69 -8.20 4.11
N PHE A 8 7.51 -7.61 3.92
CA PHE A 8 6.50 -7.74 2.87
C PHE A 8 7.01 -7.37 1.45
N PHE A 9 8.27 -7.63 1.15
CA PHE A 9 8.93 -7.07 -0.03
C PHE A 9 8.58 -7.80 -1.34
N ARG A 10 8.12 -9.05 -1.28
CA ARG A 10 8.00 -9.88 -2.50
C ARG A 10 6.67 -9.84 -3.25
N GLN A 11 5.61 -9.21 -2.72
CA GLN A 11 4.27 -9.38 -3.31
C GLN A 11 3.60 -8.09 -3.80
N ALA A 12 4.02 -6.91 -3.33
CA ALA A 12 3.35 -5.65 -3.67
C ALA A 12 3.83 -4.99 -4.97
N ILE A 13 5.00 -5.35 -5.52
CA ILE A 13 5.56 -4.64 -6.69
C ILE A 13 5.01 -5.15 -8.03
N ARG A 14 4.33 -6.32 -8.08
CA ARG A 14 3.98 -6.98 -9.36
C ARG A 14 2.54 -6.82 -9.84
N SER A 15 1.63 -6.17 -9.11
CA SER A 15 0.20 -6.08 -9.48
C SER A 15 -0.24 -4.79 -10.18
N GLY A 16 0.69 -3.92 -10.60
CA GLY A 16 0.38 -2.67 -11.31
C GLY A 16 0.38 -2.71 -12.84
N ALA A 17 0.66 -3.86 -13.48
CA ALA A 17 0.71 -3.97 -14.94
C ALA A 17 -0.65 -4.42 -15.52
N ALA A 18 -1.52 -3.46 -15.79
CA ALA A 18 -2.73 -3.68 -16.58
C ALA A 18 -2.35 -4.13 -18.00
N THR A 19 -2.84 -5.31 -18.35
CA THR A 19 -2.73 -5.96 -19.66
C THR A 19 -3.59 -5.24 -20.71
N ALA A 20 -2.99 -4.77 -21.81
CA ALA A 20 -3.72 -4.40 -23.02
C ALA A 20 -3.09 -5.13 -24.23
N ALA A 21 -3.89 -6.01 -24.84
CA ALA A 21 -3.57 -6.78 -26.05
C ALA A 21 -3.84 -5.94 -27.33
N PRO A 22 -3.25 -6.31 -28.49
CA PRO A 22 -3.23 -5.47 -29.69
C PRO A 22 -4.40 -5.78 -30.64
N ALA A 23 -4.97 -4.73 -31.28
CA ALA A 23 -5.99 -4.88 -32.32
C ALA A 23 -5.49 -4.38 -33.68
N ALA A 24 -5.26 -5.37 -34.55
CA ALA A 24 -5.63 -5.47 -35.96
C ALA A 24 -5.52 -4.26 -36.91
N GLN A 25 -4.68 -4.51 -37.91
CA GLN A 25 -4.51 -3.92 -39.22
C GLN A 25 -5.81 -3.65 -40.00
N HIS A 26 -5.82 -2.57 -40.79
CA HIS A 26 -6.42 -2.60 -42.13
C HIS A 26 -5.59 -1.75 -43.10
N ARG A 27 -4.88 -2.44 -44.01
CA ARG A 27 -4.45 -1.92 -45.31
C ARG A 27 -5.68 -1.77 -46.19
N LEU A 28 -5.80 -0.68 -46.95
CA LEU A 28 -6.21 -0.75 -48.36
C LEU A 28 -5.53 0.37 -49.17
N LEU A 29 -4.93 -0.06 -50.28
CA LEU A 29 -4.27 0.70 -51.34
C LEU A 29 -5.29 1.10 -52.41
N SER A 30 -4.96 2.15 -53.17
CA SER A 30 -5.37 2.53 -54.54
C SER A 30 -5.57 4.05 -54.58
N SER A 31 -5.17 4.83 -55.59
CA SER A 31 -4.96 4.59 -57.01
C SER A 31 -4.04 5.69 -57.57
N LEU A 32 -3.18 5.31 -58.53
CA LEU A 32 -2.38 6.19 -59.38
C LEU A 32 -3.21 6.71 -60.58
N ARG A 33 -2.82 7.91 -61.07
CA ARG A 33 -2.95 8.50 -62.45
C ARG A 33 -3.58 9.89 -62.37
N GLY A 34 -3.10 10.92 -63.08
CA GLY A 34 -2.05 10.96 -64.09
C GLY A 34 -1.85 12.35 -64.70
N CYS A 35 -1.04 12.35 -65.76
CA CYS A 35 -0.86 13.33 -66.83
C CYS A 35 -0.27 14.73 -66.53
N ALA A 36 0.88 14.93 -67.17
CA ALA A 36 1.53 16.21 -67.43
C ALA A 36 0.82 17.00 -68.56
N SER A 37 0.97 18.32 -68.55
CA SER A 37 1.29 19.11 -69.75
C SER A 37 1.81 20.51 -69.37
N LYS A 38 2.80 20.97 -70.15
CA LYS A 38 3.43 22.30 -70.09
C LYS A 38 2.61 23.28 -70.95
N THR A 39 2.51 24.56 -70.57
CA THR A 39 3.19 25.72 -71.20
C THR A 39 2.74 27.05 -70.57
N SER A 40 3.64 28.03 -70.68
CA SER A 40 3.66 29.37 -70.08
C SER A 40 2.60 30.35 -70.58
N VAL A 41 2.20 31.31 -69.75
CA VAL A 41 2.11 32.74 -70.12
C VAL A 41 2.38 33.61 -68.87
N HIS A 42 3.29 34.57 -69.00
CA HIS A 42 3.52 35.66 -68.06
C HIS A 42 2.36 36.65 -68.10
N THR A 43 1.77 36.96 -66.95
CA THR A 43 1.12 38.27 -66.72
C THR A 43 1.22 38.63 -65.24
N ARG A 44 1.76 39.83 -65.04
CA ARG A 44 2.07 40.48 -63.77
C ARG A 44 0.78 41.02 -63.15
N GLN A 45 0.48 40.63 -61.92
CA GLN A 45 -0.40 41.41 -61.05
C GLN A 45 -0.02 41.23 -59.59
N GLU A 46 0.15 42.37 -58.93
CA GLU A 46 0.49 42.55 -57.53
C GLU A 46 -0.63 42.01 -56.64
N GLY A 47 -0.26 41.22 -55.64
CA GLY A 47 -1.21 40.64 -54.69
C GLY A 47 -0.52 40.23 -53.40
N ALA A 48 -0.80 40.99 -52.34
CA ALA A 48 -0.64 40.72 -50.90
C ALA A 48 0.33 39.60 -50.48
N ARG A 49 1.44 39.98 -49.83
CA ARG A 49 2.22 39.07 -48.98
C ARG A 49 1.37 38.61 -47.80
N ILE A 50 0.61 37.54 -47.98
CA ILE A 50 0.00 36.80 -46.88
C ILE A 50 1.11 35.95 -46.27
N SER A 51 1.64 36.42 -45.14
CA SER A 51 2.58 35.68 -44.30
C SER A 51 1.86 34.45 -43.74
N TYR A 52 1.95 33.31 -44.44
CA TYR A 52 1.52 32.04 -43.86
C TYR A 52 2.40 31.76 -42.63
N ARG A 53 1.86 31.96 -41.42
CA ARG A 53 2.43 31.36 -40.22
C ARG A 53 2.43 29.85 -40.45
N ARG A 54 3.60 29.31 -40.77
CA ARG A 54 3.82 27.87 -40.78
C ARG A 54 3.82 27.42 -39.33
N TRP A 55 2.66 27.03 -38.82
CA TRP A 55 2.59 26.32 -37.55
C TRP A 55 3.36 25.01 -37.77
N ALA A 56 4.41 24.80 -36.98
CA ALA A 56 5.08 23.51 -36.94
C ALA A 56 4.10 22.52 -36.33
N SER A 57 3.33 21.81 -37.16
CA SER A 57 2.59 20.64 -36.71
C SER A 57 3.63 19.55 -36.46
N SER A 58 4.07 19.43 -35.20
CA SER A 58 4.90 18.33 -34.76
C SER A 58 4.09 17.03 -34.86
N THR A 59 4.22 16.32 -35.98
CA THR A 59 3.76 14.95 -36.12
C THR A 59 4.87 14.00 -35.73
N THR A 60 5.23 13.97 -34.45
CA THR A 60 5.93 12.82 -33.88
C THR A 60 4.89 11.95 -33.18
N ALA A 61 4.61 10.79 -33.77
CA ALA A 61 3.84 9.75 -33.10
C ALA A 61 4.71 9.20 -31.95
N HIS A 62 4.19 9.30 -30.72
CA HIS A 62 4.76 8.80 -29.45
C HIS A 62 5.70 9.77 -28.69
N SER A 63 5.39 11.06 -28.67
CA SER A 63 5.79 11.89 -27.53
C SER A 63 4.88 11.54 -26.35
N THR A 64 5.27 10.57 -25.52
CA THR A 64 4.73 10.55 -24.15
C THR A 64 5.26 11.80 -23.48
N THR A 65 4.38 12.80 -23.40
CA THR A 65 4.58 14.10 -22.76
C THR A 65 4.68 13.92 -21.25
N THR A 66 5.66 13.14 -20.78
CA THR A 66 5.95 13.04 -19.35
C THR A 66 6.78 14.26 -18.99
N ASP A 67 6.29 15.06 -18.04
CA ASP A 67 7.04 16.17 -17.47
C ASP A 67 8.41 15.65 -17.00
N PRO A 68 9.55 16.25 -17.41
CA PRO A 68 10.88 15.86 -16.93
C PRO A 68 10.97 15.78 -15.40
N ALA A 69 10.25 16.64 -14.67
CA ALA A 69 10.19 16.58 -13.21
C ALA A 69 9.45 15.33 -12.72
N GLU A 70 8.36 14.93 -13.36
CA GLU A 70 7.65 13.70 -13.01
C GLU A 70 8.48 12.45 -13.30
N ALA A 71 9.24 12.44 -14.40
CA ALA A 71 10.18 11.37 -14.69
C ALA A 71 11.27 11.26 -13.62
N GLU A 72 11.81 12.40 -13.15
CA GLU A 72 12.78 12.44 -12.06
C GLU A 72 12.19 11.90 -10.74
N ALA A 73 10.96 12.27 -10.39
CA ALA A 73 10.30 11.79 -9.19
C ALA A 73 10.11 10.26 -9.19
N LEU A 74 9.79 9.69 -10.35
CA LEU A 74 9.67 8.24 -10.54
C LEU A 74 11.03 7.56 -10.47
N GLN A 75 12.06 8.13 -11.09
CA GLN A 75 13.42 7.60 -10.99
C GLN A 75 13.90 7.57 -9.53
N CYS A 76 13.63 8.63 -8.76
CA CYS A 76 13.96 8.66 -7.34
C CYS A 76 13.25 7.57 -6.55
N LEU A 77 12.00 7.21 -6.90
CA LEU A 77 11.30 6.08 -6.28
C LEU A 77 11.94 4.73 -6.59
N GLU A 78 12.30 4.52 -7.85
CA GLU A 78 12.93 3.27 -8.29
C GLU A 78 14.30 3.08 -7.64
N GLU A 79 15.15 4.11 -7.67
CA GLU A 79 16.45 4.09 -7.01
C GLU A 79 16.31 3.93 -5.49
N GLY A 80 15.33 4.60 -4.88
CA GLY A 80 15.03 4.47 -3.45
C GLY A 80 14.63 3.04 -3.08
N THR A 81 13.87 2.36 -3.96
CA THR A 81 13.49 0.96 -3.79
C THR A 81 14.72 0.05 -3.85
N GLN A 82 15.60 0.27 -4.83
CA GLN A 82 16.85 -0.49 -4.94
C GLN A 82 17.74 -0.30 -3.69
N LYS A 83 17.89 0.93 -3.19
CA LYS A 83 18.66 1.19 -1.96
C LYS A 83 18.08 0.52 -0.73
N LEU A 84 16.76 0.45 -0.63
CA LEU A 84 16.10 -0.25 0.45
C LEU A 84 16.34 -1.77 0.36
N GLU A 85 16.35 -2.35 -0.84
CA GLU A 85 16.72 -3.75 -1.08
C GLU A 85 18.18 -4.05 -0.70
N ASP A 86 19.08 -3.13 -1.03
CA ASP A 86 20.49 -3.21 -0.69
C ASP A 86 20.75 -3.06 0.83
N GLY A 87 19.72 -2.66 1.59
CA GLY A 87 19.79 -2.41 3.04
C GLY A 87 20.25 -1.02 3.43
N ASP A 88 20.52 -0.13 2.46
CA ASP A 88 20.87 1.26 2.71
C ASP A 88 19.60 2.11 2.91
N VAL A 89 19.04 1.99 4.11
CA VAL A 89 17.79 2.67 4.49
C VAL A 89 17.95 4.20 4.49
N GLN A 90 19.14 4.72 4.77
CA GLN A 90 19.39 6.17 4.80
C GLN A 90 19.40 6.76 3.39
N ALA A 91 20.09 6.11 2.44
CA ALA A 91 20.05 6.52 1.04
C ALA A 91 18.63 6.39 0.46
N ALA A 92 17.91 5.32 0.78
CA ALA A 92 16.52 5.15 0.37
C ALA A 92 15.62 6.29 0.87
N LYS A 93 15.77 6.70 2.14
CA LYS A 93 15.03 7.83 2.73
C LYS A 93 15.27 9.12 1.94
N ALA A 94 16.53 9.45 1.64
CA ALA A 94 16.86 10.65 0.88
C ALA A 94 16.24 10.66 -0.53
N LEU A 95 16.26 9.51 -1.22
CA LEU A 95 15.67 9.37 -2.55
C LEU A 95 14.14 9.49 -2.51
N TYR A 96 13.48 8.86 -1.54
CA TYR A 96 12.03 9.02 -1.38
C TYR A 96 11.64 10.44 -0.98
N GLN A 97 12.42 11.13 -0.13
CA GLN A 97 12.21 12.54 0.19
C GLN A 97 12.27 13.41 -1.06
N ARG A 98 13.31 13.23 -1.91
CA ARG A 98 13.41 13.94 -3.19
C ARG A 98 12.21 13.67 -4.10
N SER A 99 11.75 12.42 -4.17
CA SER A 99 10.53 12.09 -4.93
C SER A 99 9.30 12.83 -4.41
N VAL A 100 9.09 12.85 -3.09
CA VAL A 100 7.97 13.56 -2.45
C VAL A 100 8.03 15.07 -2.67
N GLU A 101 9.23 15.66 -2.63
CA GLU A 101 9.46 17.09 -2.90
C GLU A 101 9.10 17.48 -4.33
N ILE A 102 9.41 16.63 -5.31
CA ILE A 102 9.07 16.88 -6.72
C ILE A 102 7.58 16.62 -6.96
N LYS A 103 7.07 15.47 -6.51
CA LYS A 103 5.68 15.08 -6.67
C LYS A 103 5.20 14.23 -5.50
N ARG A 104 4.30 14.81 -4.70
CA ARG A 104 3.63 14.08 -3.61
C ARG A 104 2.63 13.08 -4.18
N THR A 105 2.94 11.79 -4.07
CA THR A 105 2.06 10.68 -4.48
C THR A 105 1.84 9.74 -3.30
N ALA A 106 0.74 8.97 -3.33
CA ALA A 106 0.48 7.98 -2.29
C ALA A 106 1.63 6.96 -2.17
N SER A 107 2.20 6.53 -3.29
CA SER A 107 3.32 5.57 -3.35
C SER A 107 4.62 6.14 -2.78
N SER A 108 4.98 7.39 -3.14
CA SER A 108 6.20 8.02 -2.60
C SER A 108 6.12 8.27 -1.10
N LEU A 109 4.97 8.73 -0.60
CA LEU A 109 4.72 8.84 0.84
C LEU A 109 4.72 7.46 1.52
N PHE A 110 4.10 6.45 0.92
CA PHE A 110 4.07 5.11 1.49
C PHE A 110 5.48 4.55 1.70
N ASN A 111 6.33 4.63 0.69
CA ASN A 111 7.71 4.16 0.74
C ASN A 111 8.58 4.99 1.69
N LEU A 112 8.38 6.31 1.75
CA LEU A 112 9.05 7.15 2.75
C LEU A 112 8.69 6.71 4.18
N GLY A 113 7.41 6.45 4.47
CA GLY A 113 6.98 5.92 5.76
C GLY A 113 7.63 4.58 6.12
N VAL A 114 7.81 3.69 5.13
CA VAL A 114 8.55 2.42 5.31
C VAL A 114 10.00 2.67 5.74
N THR A 115 10.69 3.64 5.13
CA THR A 115 12.06 3.98 5.55
C THR A 115 12.14 4.53 6.97
N HIS A 116 11.24 5.45 7.34
CA HIS A 116 11.14 5.95 8.71
C HIS A 116 10.92 4.81 9.72
N TYR A 117 10.04 3.86 9.39
CA TYR A 117 9.78 2.70 10.24
C TYR A 117 11.02 1.83 10.44
N HIS A 118 11.79 1.57 9.38
CA HIS A 118 13.07 0.83 9.47
C HIS A 118 14.12 1.56 10.31
N LEU A 119 14.11 2.89 10.28
CA LEU A 119 14.96 3.74 11.12
C LEU A 119 14.44 3.90 12.55
N LYS A 120 13.29 3.28 12.89
CA LYS A 120 12.61 3.38 14.20
C LYS A 120 12.08 4.79 14.52
N GLU A 121 11.91 5.60 13.48
CA GLU A 121 11.29 6.93 13.54
C GLU A 121 9.77 6.76 13.40
N TYR A 122 9.14 6.14 14.41
CA TYR A 122 7.76 5.66 14.30
C TYR A 122 6.72 6.78 14.14
N ASP A 123 6.92 7.92 14.80
CA ASP A 123 6.00 9.05 14.71
C ASP A 123 6.00 9.66 13.30
N ASP A 124 7.20 9.80 12.69
CA ASP A 124 7.35 10.28 11.31
C ASP A 124 6.75 9.28 10.32
N ALA A 125 6.98 7.97 10.52
CA ALA A 125 6.38 6.93 9.69
C ALA A 125 4.85 7.02 9.68
N ILE A 126 4.24 7.18 10.87
CA ILE A 126 2.79 7.33 11.02
C ILE A 126 2.29 8.60 10.34
N ALA A 127 2.99 9.73 10.50
CA ALA A 127 2.61 10.99 9.89
C ALA A 127 2.57 10.89 8.36
N VAL A 128 3.64 10.37 7.75
CA VAL A 128 3.76 10.24 6.30
C VAL A 128 2.76 9.21 5.75
N TRP A 129 2.52 8.09 6.45
CA TRP A 129 1.48 7.14 6.03
C TRP A 129 0.05 7.71 6.14
N LYS A 130 -0.23 8.59 7.11
CA LYS A 130 -1.52 9.30 7.16
C LYS A 130 -1.70 10.22 5.95
N GLU A 131 -0.64 10.90 5.51
CA GLU A 131 -0.67 11.66 4.25
C GLU A 131 -0.90 10.74 3.04
N SER A 132 -0.26 9.56 3.01
CA SER A 132 -0.48 8.58 1.95
C SER A 132 -1.94 8.11 1.89
N ILE A 133 -2.55 7.82 3.05
CA ILE A 133 -3.98 7.47 3.16
C ILE A 133 -4.89 8.61 2.71
N ALA A 134 -4.53 9.87 2.99
CA ALA A 134 -5.31 11.02 2.52
C ALA A 134 -5.36 11.09 0.98
N LEU A 135 -4.31 10.61 0.29
CA LEU A 135 -4.29 10.50 -1.18
C LEU A 135 -4.93 9.22 -1.69
N GLN A 136 -4.78 8.10 -0.96
CA GLN A 136 -5.37 6.80 -1.30
C GLN A 136 -6.03 6.14 -0.08
N PRO A 137 -7.31 6.48 0.20
CA PRO A 137 -8.00 6.00 1.40
C PRO A 137 -8.21 4.49 1.47
N SER A 138 -8.13 3.80 0.33
CA SER A 138 -8.34 2.35 0.23
C SER A 138 -7.07 1.52 0.48
N SER A 139 -5.95 2.14 0.87
CA SER A 139 -4.68 1.44 1.08
C SER A 139 -4.67 0.66 2.40
N THR A 140 -5.00 -0.64 2.34
CA THR A 140 -4.96 -1.55 3.49
C THR A 140 -3.55 -1.69 4.07
N ASP A 141 -2.53 -1.69 3.22
CA ASP A 141 -1.13 -1.78 3.63
C ASP A 141 -0.70 -0.59 4.49
N ALA A 142 -1.12 0.63 4.14
CA ALA A 142 -0.83 1.82 4.93
C ALA A 142 -1.47 1.73 6.33
N HIS A 143 -2.71 1.24 6.42
CA HIS A 143 -3.36 1.00 7.70
C HIS A 143 -2.64 -0.08 8.54
N MET A 144 -2.23 -1.19 7.93
CA MET A 144 -1.47 -2.24 8.63
C MET A 144 -0.11 -1.74 9.16
N ASN A 145 0.58 -0.94 8.35
CA ASN A 145 1.87 -0.37 8.70
C ASN A 145 1.76 0.65 9.84
N ILE A 146 0.76 1.54 9.82
CA ILE A 146 0.48 2.45 10.94
C ILE A 146 0.16 1.65 12.21
N ALA A 147 -0.67 0.61 12.13
CA ALA A 147 -0.99 -0.21 13.27
C ALA A 147 0.26 -0.89 13.85
N SER A 148 1.14 -1.40 12.99
CA SER A 148 2.42 -1.99 13.40
C SER A 148 3.31 -0.97 14.11
N ALA A 149 3.39 0.26 13.58
CA ALA A 149 4.12 1.37 14.20
C ALA A 149 3.58 1.74 15.59
N TYR A 150 2.25 1.79 15.76
CA TYR A 150 1.65 2.04 17.07
C TYR A 150 1.94 0.95 18.11
N ILE A 151 2.11 -0.31 17.68
CA ILE A 151 2.43 -1.42 18.58
C ILE A 151 3.89 -1.42 18.99
N ILE A 152 4.81 -1.19 18.05
CA ILE A 152 6.27 -1.28 18.29
C ILE A 152 6.87 0.02 18.86
N SER A 153 6.16 1.15 18.75
CA SER A 153 6.60 2.42 19.31
C SER A 153 6.95 2.27 20.80
N PRO A 154 7.98 2.99 21.32
CA PRO A 154 8.32 2.98 22.74
C PRO A 154 7.12 3.24 23.65
N VAL A 155 6.17 4.03 23.15
CA VAL A 155 4.88 4.25 23.78
C VAL A 155 3.82 3.50 22.98
N SER A 156 3.57 2.24 23.37
CA SER A 156 2.61 1.39 22.68
C SER A 156 1.18 1.96 22.78
N ARG A 157 0.47 2.01 21.65
CA ARG A 157 -0.90 2.51 21.50
C ARG A 157 -1.78 1.45 20.82
N PRO A 158 -2.12 0.36 21.52
CA PRO A 158 -2.87 -0.75 20.92
C PRO A 158 -4.30 -0.37 20.52
N ASP A 159 -4.90 0.62 21.18
CA ASP A 159 -6.19 1.20 20.83
C ASP A 159 -6.20 1.80 19.41
N LEU A 160 -5.18 2.59 19.08
CA LEU A 160 -5.01 3.17 17.75
C LEU A 160 -4.67 2.11 16.71
N ALA A 161 -3.86 1.11 17.07
CA ALA A 161 -3.55 -0.01 16.20
C ALA A 161 -4.81 -0.81 15.84
N LEU A 162 -5.68 -1.10 16.82
CA LEU A 162 -6.97 -1.76 16.60
C LEU A 162 -7.87 -0.95 15.68
N HIS A 163 -7.91 0.38 15.84
CA HIS A 163 -8.68 1.23 14.93
C HIS A 163 -8.21 1.07 13.48
N HIS A 164 -6.92 1.23 13.21
CA HIS A 164 -6.39 1.09 11.85
C HIS A 164 -6.58 -0.33 11.26
N LEU A 165 -6.39 -1.38 12.06
CA LEU A 165 -6.63 -2.76 11.62
C LEU A 165 -8.12 -3.04 11.37
N SER A 166 -9.02 -2.43 12.14
CA SER A 166 -10.46 -2.55 11.90
C SER A 166 -10.88 -1.91 10.58
N VAL A 167 -10.30 -0.76 10.24
CA VAL A 167 -10.49 -0.10 8.94
C VAL A 167 -9.95 -0.99 7.82
N ALA A 168 -8.72 -1.49 7.95
CA ALA A 168 -8.11 -2.40 6.98
C ALA A 168 -8.98 -3.65 6.76
N ALA A 169 -9.51 -4.25 7.82
CA ALA A 169 -10.39 -5.42 7.75
C ALA A 169 -11.76 -5.12 7.12
N SER A 170 -12.22 -3.87 7.19
CA SER A 170 -13.44 -3.44 6.49
C SER A 170 -13.21 -3.25 4.99
N LEU A 171 -12.02 -2.81 4.59
CA LEU A 171 -11.61 -2.61 3.19
C LEU A 171 -11.32 -3.95 2.49
N ALA A 172 -10.64 -4.87 3.18
CA ALA A 172 -10.31 -6.20 2.68
C ALA A 172 -10.69 -7.28 3.71
N PRO A 173 -11.96 -7.69 3.76
CA PRO A 173 -12.45 -8.67 4.72
C PRO A 173 -11.80 -10.06 4.55
N ASP A 174 -11.44 -10.43 3.33
CA ASP A 174 -10.90 -11.76 3.02
C ASP A 174 -9.36 -11.83 3.13
N ASP A 175 -8.72 -10.74 3.55
CA ASP A 175 -7.27 -10.71 3.76
C ASP A 175 -6.89 -11.43 5.07
N ALA A 176 -6.21 -12.56 4.90
CA ALA A 176 -5.80 -13.43 5.97
C ALA A 176 -4.76 -12.78 6.91
N GLU A 177 -3.88 -11.92 6.38
CA GLU A 177 -2.82 -11.26 7.14
C GLU A 177 -3.38 -10.10 7.97
N ILE A 178 -4.34 -9.34 7.43
CA ILE A 178 -5.07 -8.33 8.22
C ILE A 178 -5.78 -9.00 9.40
N ALA A 179 -6.48 -10.12 9.15
CA ALA A 179 -7.13 -10.88 10.22
C ALA A 179 -6.13 -11.42 11.25
N PHE A 180 -4.95 -11.87 10.82
CA PHE A 180 -3.88 -12.33 11.71
C PHE A 180 -3.37 -11.19 12.60
N ASN A 181 -3.06 -10.04 12.02
CA ASN A 181 -2.53 -8.88 12.72
C ASN A 181 -3.53 -8.33 13.73
N LEU A 182 -4.82 -8.25 13.35
CA LEU A 182 -5.89 -7.86 14.27
C LEU A 182 -6.02 -8.82 15.44
N ALA A 183 -5.97 -10.13 15.19
CA ALA A 183 -5.99 -11.15 16.24
C ALA A 183 -4.80 -11.02 17.20
N ALA A 184 -3.60 -10.76 16.69
CA ALA A 184 -2.40 -10.60 17.51
C ALA A 184 -2.48 -9.38 18.43
N VAL A 185 -2.99 -8.25 17.93
CA VAL A 185 -3.21 -7.06 18.77
C VAL A 185 -4.29 -7.32 19.82
N LEU A 186 -5.40 -7.97 19.46
CA LEU A 186 -6.46 -8.35 20.41
C LEU A 186 -5.94 -9.30 21.50
N GLU A 187 -5.11 -10.28 21.13
CA GLU A 187 -4.47 -11.19 22.09
C GLU A 187 -3.60 -10.42 23.09
N SER A 188 -2.81 -9.45 22.61
CA SER A 188 -1.96 -8.61 23.47
C SER A 188 -2.77 -7.72 24.42
N CYS A 189 -3.99 -7.35 24.04
CA CYS A 189 -4.93 -6.59 24.87
C CYS A 189 -5.73 -7.48 25.84
N GLY A 190 -5.52 -8.81 25.82
CA GLY A 190 -6.28 -9.76 26.65
C GLY A 190 -7.70 -10.05 26.14
N ARG A 191 -8.08 -9.57 24.96
CA ARG A 191 -9.39 -9.83 24.32
C ARG A 191 -9.38 -11.18 23.60
N LEU A 192 -9.23 -12.25 24.37
CA LEU A 192 -8.87 -13.58 23.87
C LEU A 192 -9.95 -14.21 22.98
N GLU A 193 -11.22 -14.07 23.34
CA GLU A 193 -12.35 -14.61 22.57
C GLU A 193 -12.42 -14.01 21.17
N GLU A 194 -12.21 -12.71 21.07
CA GLU A 194 -12.17 -12.00 19.79
C GLU A 194 -10.92 -12.35 18.99
N ALA A 195 -9.76 -12.41 19.64
CA ALA A 195 -8.53 -12.87 19.01
C ALA A 195 -8.70 -14.26 18.39
N LEU A 196 -9.33 -15.20 19.12
CA LEU A 196 -9.59 -16.55 18.61
C LEU A 196 -10.46 -16.55 17.35
N LYS A 197 -11.49 -15.69 17.28
CA LYS A 197 -12.34 -15.53 16.10
C LYS A 197 -11.52 -15.10 14.88
N TYR A 198 -10.69 -14.07 15.03
CA TYR A 198 -9.89 -13.55 13.93
C TYR A 198 -8.73 -14.47 13.53
N TYR A 199 -8.11 -15.19 14.47
CA TYR A 199 -7.13 -16.22 14.14
C TYR A 199 -7.75 -17.37 13.34
N LYS A 200 -8.96 -17.82 13.70
CA LYS A 200 -9.69 -18.84 12.91
C LYS A 200 -10.00 -18.33 11.51
N ARG A 201 -10.44 -17.07 11.38
CA ARG A 201 -10.66 -16.44 10.07
C ARG A 201 -9.38 -16.42 9.25
N SER A 202 -8.29 -15.92 9.82
CA SER A 202 -6.97 -15.88 9.19
C SER A 202 -6.51 -17.27 8.69
N LYS A 203 -6.71 -18.32 9.48
CA LYS A 203 -6.46 -19.70 9.07
C LYS A 203 -7.31 -20.10 7.86
N THR A 204 -8.62 -19.81 7.88
CA THR A 204 -9.54 -20.15 6.77
C THR A 204 -9.09 -19.55 5.43
N TYR A 205 -8.45 -18.37 5.45
CA TYR A 205 -7.95 -17.69 4.26
C TYR A 205 -6.46 -17.98 3.95
N GLY A 206 -5.83 -18.95 4.63
CA GLY A 206 -4.54 -19.51 4.20
C GLY A 206 -3.31 -19.18 5.05
N VAL A 207 -3.48 -18.52 6.21
CA VAL A 207 -2.34 -18.26 7.13
C VAL A 207 -2.20 -19.42 8.11
N GLU A 208 -1.44 -20.44 7.70
CA GLU A 208 -1.21 -21.67 8.49
C GLU A 208 -0.58 -21.41 9.87
N ARG A 209 0.28 -20.39 9.97
CA ARG A 209 0.89 -20.01 11.25
C ARG A 209 -0.14 -19.60 12.33
N ALA A 210 -1.37 -19.28 11.95
CA ALA A 210 -2.46 -19.00 12.89
C ALA A 210 -2.79 -20.21 13.79
N ASP A 211 -2.51 -21.45 13.36
CA ASP A 211 -2.82 -22.65 14.14
C ASP A 211 -2.20 -22.70 15.52
N VAL A 212 -0.94 -22.30 15.61
CA VAL A 212 -0.23 -22.26 16.89
C VAL A 212 -0.89 -21.23 17.81
N HIS A 213 -1.27 -20.09 17.27
CA HIS A 213 -1.97 -19.04 18.03
C HIS A 213 -3.37 -19.47 18.46
N ILE A 214 -4.13 -20.15 17.59
CA ILE A 214 -5.45 -20.71 17.93
C ILE A 214 -5.33 -21.64 19.14
N ARG A 215 -4.35 -22.55 19.14
CA ARG A 215 -4.11 -23.48 20.26
C ARG A 215 -3.75 -22.72 21.54
N ASN A 216 -2.81 -21.78 21.45
CA ASN A 216 -2.34 -21.00 22.60
C ASN A 216 -3.44 -20.14 23.22
N VAL A 217 -4.20 -19.42 22.39
CA VAL A 217 -5.32 -18.58 22.85
C VAL A 217 -6.43 -19.44 23.45
N SER A 218 -6.75 -20.58 22.85
CA SER A 218 -7.76 -21.50 23.40
C SER A 218 -7.36 -22.02 24.78
N ALA A 219 -6.08 -22.36 24.98
CA ALA A 219 -5.57 -22.78 26.28
C ALA A 219 -5.65 -21.66 27.33
N LYS A 220 -5.33 -20.42 26.94
CA LYS A 220 -5.46 -19.24 27.83
C LYS A 220 -6.92 -19.01 28.25
N ILE A 221 -7.87 -19.08 27.30
CA ILE A 221 -9.31 -18.94 27.59
C ILE A 221 -9.77 -20.02 28.57
N LEU A 222 -9.41 -21.28 28.32
CA LEU A 222 -9.78 -22.37 29.22
C LEU A 222 -9.21 -22.15 30.63
N GLY A 223 -7.94 -21.75 30.73
CA GLY A 223 -7.30 -21.45 32.01
C GLY A 223 -8.00 -20.31 32.77
N GLN A 224 -8.44 -19.24 32.08
CA GLN A 224 -9.20 -18.16 32.71
C GLN A 224 -10.57 -18.62 33.21
N LYS A 225 -11.27 -19.45 32.42
CA LYS A 225 -12.58 -20.00 32.82
C LYS A 225 -12.48 -20.94 34.02
N MET A 226 -11.45 -21.79 34.05
CA MET A 226 -11.21 -22.68 35.19
C MET A 226 -10.93 -21.90 36.47
N LYS A 227 -10.06 -20.88 36.40
CA LYS A 227 -9.79 -20.00 37.55
C LYS A 227 -11.04 -19.27 38.03
N ALA A 228 -11.83 -18.72 37.11
CA ALA A 228 -13.08 -18.06 37.46
C ALA A 228 -14.07 -19.02 38.14
N ALA A 229 -14.18 -20.27 37.65
CA ALA A 229 -15.04 -21.27 38.26
C ALA A 229 -14.56 -21.69 39.67
N GLU A 230 -13.25 -21.85 39.87
CA GLU A 230 -12.66 -22.13 41.18
C GLU A 230 -12.90 -20.99 42.18
N GLU A 231 -12.77 -19.74 41.73
CA GLU A 231 -13.04 -18.55 42.56
C GLU A 231 -14.50 -18.45 42.97
N GLU A 232 -15.44 -18.73 42.07
CA GLU A 232 -16.87 -18.73 42.38
C GLU A 232 -17.23 -19.85 43.39
N LEU A 233 -16.75 -21.07 43.17
CA LEU A 233 -16.95 -22.18 44.12
C LEU A 233 -16.37 -21.86 45.51
N ALA A 234 -15.23 -21.17 45.56
CA ALA A 234 -14.62 -20.76 46.83
C ALA A 234 -15.41 -19.66 47.55
N LYS A 235 -16.13 -18.78 46.83
CA LYS A 235 -17.03 -17.78 47.43
C LYS A 235 -18.28 -18.44 48.00
N GLU A 236 -18.92 -19.33 47.24
CA GLU A 236 -20.12 -20.08 47.69
C GLU A 236 -19.84 -20.88 48.97
N GLN A 237 -18.66 -21.49 49.07
CA GLN A 237 -18.22 -22.22 50.27
C GLN A 237 -17.94 -21.33 51.49
N LYS A 238 -17.65 -20.04 51.29
CA LYS A 238 -17.45 -19.09 52.39
C LYS A 238 -18.78 -18.54 52.87
N GLU A 239 -19.69 -18.19 51.96
CA GLU A 239 -21.03 -17.67 52.28
C GLU A 239 -21.86 -18.74 53.03
N SER A 240 -21.83 -19.99 52.57
CA SER A 240 -22.50 -21.10 53.28
C SER A 240 -21.97 -21.36 54.70
N LYS A 241 -20.71 -21.00 54.98
CA LYS A 241 -20.10 -21.13 56.33
C LYS A 241 -20.33 -19.92 57.23
N SER A 242 -20.69 -18.76 56.70
CA SER A 242 -21.01 -17.57 57.52
C SER A 242 -22.46 -17.53 57.99
N ASP A 243 -23.36 -18.24 57.28
CA ASP A 243 -24.79 -18.31 57.60
C ASP A 243 -25.16 -19.48 58.55
N SER A 244 -24.17 -20.29 58.95
CA SER A 244 -24.30 -21.42 59.90
C SER A 244 -23.71 -21.07 61.26
#